data_AF-A0A4Y2W3P9-F1
#
_entry.id   AF-A0A4Y2W3P9-F1
#
_cell.length_a   1.000
_cell.length_b   1.000
_cell.length_c   1.000
_cell.angle_alpha   90.00
_cell.angle_beta   90.00
_cell.angle_gamma   90.00
#
_symmetry.space_group_name_H-M   'P 1'
#
loop_
_entity.id
_entity.type
_entity.pdbx_description
1 polymer ?
#
loop_
_entity_poly.entity_id
_entity_poly.type
_entity_poly.pdbx_seq_one_letter_code
_entity_poly.pdbx_strand_id
1 'polypeptide(L)'
;MLHTTKSRGEYFLCLHSSIPSQTESFLYPFQFLDIDECETNNTCHPSATCRNTFGSFECGCPDGYKGHNGRIAEPGEVCEDIDECRETPSACWFYDNVKCVNLPGSYKCECLQGYEPSRYFDEPHRTTCVK
;
A
#
# COMPACT_ATOMS: atom_id res chain seq x y z
N MET A 1 14.30 26.62 21.45
CA MET A 1 14.97 25.42 20.92
C MET A 1 13.89 24.51 20.33
N LEU A 2 14.17 23.81 19.22
CA LEU A 2 13.26 22.77 18.70
C LEU A 2 13.38 21.54 19.59
N HIS A 3 12.27 21.06 20.13
CA HIS A 3 12.22 19.83 20.91
C HIS A 3 11.32 18.82 20.23
N THR A 4 11.79 17.59 20.08
CA THR A 4 10.96 16.46 19.72
C THR A 4 10.25 15.95 20.97
N THR A 5 8.92 15.86 20.96
CA THR A 5 8.15 15.28 22.06
C THR A 5 7.35 14.08 21.56
N LYS A 6 7.18 13.06 22.41
CA LYS A 6 6.39 11.85 22.11
C LYS A 6 5.17 11.83 23.02
N SER A 7 3.97 11.88 22.45
CA SER A 7 2.70 11.69 23.17
C SER A 7 1.88 10.66 22.42
N ARG A 8 1.38 9.65 23.13
CA ARG A 8 0.52 8.58 22.56
C ARG A 8 1.07 7.81 21.36
N GLY A 9 2.37 7.90 21.06
CA GLY A 9 3.02 7.15 19.97
C GLY A 9 3.43 8.02 18.79
N GLU A 10 2.97 9.26 18.74
CA GLU A 10 3.21 10.22 17.66
C GLU A 10 4.45 11.09 17.99
N TYR A 11 5.25 11.45 16.97
CA TYR A 11 6.44 12.30 17.10
C TYR A 11 6.09 13.74 16.70
N PHE A 12 6.43 14.72 17.54
CA PHE A 12 6.10 16.13 17.27
C PHE A 12 7.27 17.06 17.47
N LEU A 13 7.35 18.09 16.64
CA LEU A 13 8.24 19.22 16.85
C LEU A 13 7.52 20.32 17.66
N CYS A 14 7.97 20.55 18.88
CA CYS A 14 7.53 21.66 19.72
C CYS A 14 8.56 22.80 19.67
N LEU A 15 8.10 24.01 19.34
CA LEU A 15 8.88 25.23 19.54
C LEU A 15 8.72 25.65 21.00
N HIS A 16 9.70 25.32 21.85
CA HIS A 16 9.78 25.91 23.19
C HIS A 16 10.41 27.29 23.05
N SER A 17 9.58 28.33 22.96
CA SER A 17 10.01 29.69 23.30
C SER A 17 10.14 29.74 24.83
N SER A 18 11.30 30.16 25.31
CA SER A 18 11.46 30.58 26.70
C SER A 18 10.57 31.80 26.93
N ILE A 19 9.36 31.60 27.44
CA ILE A 19 8.44 32.69 27.80
C ILE A 19 8.70 33.05 29.26
N PRO A 20 9.22 34.26 29.57
CA PRO A 20 9.08 34.82 30.91
C PRO A 20 7.65 35.30 31.08
N SER A 21 7.04 34.91 32.21
CA SER A 21 5.75 35.38 32.74
C SER A 21 4.50 35.21 31.86
N GLN A 22 3.59 34.38 32.38
CA GLN A 22 2.19 34.23 31.99
C GLN A 22 1.47 35.60 31.96
N THR A 23 1.03 36.06 30.79
CA THR A 23 -0.22 36.80 30.55
C THR A 23 -0.31 37.06 29.04
N GLU A 24 -1.32 36.50 28.39
CA GLU A 24 -2.01 37.00 27.18
C GLU A 24 -2.53 35.81 26.36
N SER A 25 -3.85 35.79 26.21
CA SER A 25 -4.62 34.81 25.44
C SER A 25 -4.46 35.08 23.94
N PHE A 26 -3.25 34.91 23.38
CA PHE A 26 -3.08 34.89 21.93
C PHE A 26 -3.24 33.46 21.42
N LEU A 27 -4.27 33.25 20.61
CA LEU A 27 -4.47 32.06 19.79
C LEU A 27 -3.29 31.96 18.81
N TYR A 28 -2.17 31.38 19.23
CA TYR A 28 -1.35 30.65 18.29
C TYR A 28 -2.15 29.37 18.00
N PRO A 29 -2.65 29.12 16.76
CA PRO A 29 -2.99 27.75 16.44
C PRO A 29 -1.73 26.95 16.78
N PHE A 30 -1.87 25.94 17.64
CA PHE A 30 -0.82 24.97 17.86
C PHE A 30 -0.56 24.38 16.47
N GLN A 31 0.36 24.96 15.71
CA GLN A 31 0.67 24.51 14.37
C GLN A 31 1.51 23.27 14.58
N PHE A 32 0.79 22.17 14.76
CA PHE A 32 1.32 20.85 14.77
C PHE A 32 1.85 20.61 13.36
N LEU A 33 3.17 20.71 13.22
CA LEU A 33 3.82 20.34 11.98
C LEU A 33 4.10 18.84 12.08
N ASP A 34 3.50 18.13 11.14
CA ASP A 34 3.75 16.73 10.92
C ASP A 34 5.21 16.48 10.52
N ILE A 35 5.79 15.39 11.02
CA ILE A 35 7.14 14.97 10.63
C ILE A 35 6.96 13.98 9.49
N ASP A 36 7.57 14.26 8.35
CA ASP A 36 7.55 13.29 7.25
C ASP A 36 8.55 12.15 7.54
N GLU A 37 8.05 11.04 8.08
CA GLU A 37 8.91 9.87 8.33
C GLU A 37 9.43 9.22 7.05
N CYS A 38 8.77 9.41 5.90
CA CYS A 38 9.23 8.87 4.62
C CYS A 38 10.49 9.58 4.11
N GLU A 39 10.64 10.87 4.39
CA GLU A 39 11.83 11.64 4.03
C GLU A 39 12.93 11.57 5.09
N THR A 40 12.56 11.39 6.37
CA THR A 40 13.51 11.48 7.49
C THR A 40 14.04 10.12 7.95
N ASN A 41 13.21 9.07 7.98
CA ASN A 41 13.60 7.73 8.41
C ASN A 41 12.62 6.68 7.86
N ASN A 42 12.66 6.48 6.55
CA ASN A 42 11.82 5.48 5.89
C ASN A 42 12.19 4.08 6.38
N THR A 43 11.29 3.48 7.17
CA THR A 43 11.45 2.13 7.72
C THR A 43 10.64 1.08 6.94
N CYS A 44 9.96 1.46 5.86
CA CYS A 44 9.30 0.51 4.97
C CYS A 44 10.30 -0.42 4.30
N HIS A 45 9.86 -1.62 3.94
CA HIS A 45 10.68 -2.51 3.12
C HIS A 45 10.94 -1.88 1.74
N PRO A 46 12.09 -2.14 1.08
CA PRO A 46 12.39 -1.56 -0.24
C PRO A 46 11.40 -1.88 -1.36
N SER A 47 10.58 -2.94 -1.20
CA SER A 47 9.51 -3.28 -2.14
C SER A 47 8.19 -2.57 -1.85
N ALA A 48 8.07 -1.87 -0.72
CA ALA A 48 6.87 -1.16 -0.30
C ALA A 48 7.02 0.35 -0.53
N THR A 49 5.90 1.03 -0.71
CA THR A 49 5.84 2.49 -0.86
C THR A 49 5.54 3.12 0.50
N CYS A 50 6.32 4.10 0.91
CA CYS A 50 6.03 4.88 2.11
C CYS A 50 5.05 6.01 1.79
N ARG A 51 4.00 6.15 2.59
CA ARG A 51 3.07 7.28 2.54
C ARG A 51 3.06 7.98 3.89
N ASN A 52 3.45 9.25 3.89
CA ASN A 52 3.37 10.07 5.09
C ASN A 52 1.91 10.40 5.42
N THR A 53 1.56 10.36 6.70
CA THR A 53 0.22 10.66 7.22
C THR A 53 0.34 11.58 8.42
N PHE A 54 -0.74 12.26 8.81
CA PHE A 54 -0.63 13.16 9.94
C PHE A 54 -0.39 12.36 11.25
N GLY A 55 0.77 12.56 11.87
CA GLY A 55 1.21 11.93 13.12
C GLY A 55 1.83 10.53 12.97
N SER A 56 1.99 10.02 11.74
CA SER A 56 2.54 8.68 11.47
C SER A 56 2.87 8.52 9.97
N PHE A 57 3.34 7.34 9.56
CA PHE A 57 3.42 6.93 8.16
C PHE A 57 2.80 5.54 7.97
N GLU A 58 2.56 5.17 6.72
CA GLU A 58 2.07 3.86 6.32
C GLU A 58 2.97 3.27 5.23
N CYS A 59 3.19 1.95 5.27
CA CYS A 59 3.85 1.22 4.18
C CYS A 59 2.80 0.50 3.34
N GLY A 60 2.69 0.88 2.06
CA GLY A 60 1.78 0.27 1.10
C GLY A 60 2.49 -0.72 0.19
N CYS A 61 1.87 -1.87 -0.07
CA CYS A 61 2.36 -2.79 -1.09
C CYS A 61 1.98 -2.30 -2.50
N PRO A 62 2.81 -2.57 -3.52
CA PRO A 62 2.45 -2.32 -4.91
C PRO A 62 1.18 -3.08 -5.33
N ASP A 63 0.54 -2.63 -6.41
CA ASP A 63 -0.60 -3.34 -6.99
C ASP A 63 -0.25 -4.81 -7.29
N GLY A 64 -1.16 -5.72 -6.94
CA GLY A 64 -0.95 -7.17 -7.06
C GLY A 64 -0.16 -7.80 -5.91
N TYR A 65 0.22 -7.01 -4.89
CA TYR A 65 0.89 -7.50 -3.70
C TYR A 65 0.14 -7.10 -2.42
N LYS A 66 0.38 -7.82 -1.35
CA LYS A 66 -0.23 -7.61 -0.03
C LYS A 66 0.80 -7.74 1.08
N GLY A 67 0.54 -7.09 2.21
CA GLY A 67 1.21 -7.43 3.46
C GLY A 67 0.76 -8.81 3.95
N HIS A 68 1.51 -9.33 4.89
CA HIS A 68 1.23 -10.52 5.66
C HIS A 68 -0.20 -10.49 6.22
N ASN A 69 -0.90 -11.61 6.06
CA ASN A 69 -2.34 -11.75 6.38
C ASN A 69 -3.28 -10.80 5.60
N GLY A 70 -2.86 -10.28 4.44
CA GLY A 70 -3.71 -9.49 3.55
C GLY A 70 -3.94 -8.05 3.99
N ARG A 71 -3.01 -7.47 4.74
CA ARG A 71 -3.10 -6.09 5.25
C ARG A 71 -2.15 -5.15 4.50
N ILE A 72 -2.14 -3.88 4.88
CA ILE A 72 -1.03 -2.96 4.56
C ILE A 72 0.26 -3.53 5.16
N ALA A 73 1.41 -3.22 4.56
CA ALA A 73 2.69 -3.70 5.08
C ALA A 73 3.04 -2.93 6.37
N GLU A 74 3.56 -3.64 7.37
CA GLU A 74 4.20 -3.00 8.51
C GLU A 74 5.63 -2.54 8.13
N PRO A 75 6.26 -1.66 8.93
CA PRO A 75 7.65 -1.28 8.71
C PRO A 75 8.60 -2.49 8.62
N GLY A 76 9.41 -2.52 7.57
CA GLY A 76 10.35 -3.60 7.27
C GLY A 76 9.72 -4.88 6.69
N GLU A 77 8.40 -4.92 6.53
CA GLU A 77 7.69 -6.10 6.05
C GLU A 77 7.75 -6.25 4.53
N VAL A 78 8.06 -7.47 4.07
CA VAL A 78 8.12 -7.80 2.64
C VAL A 78 6.70 -8.01 2.11
N CYS A 79 6.40 -7.36 0.99
CA CYS A 79 5.13 -7.58 0.29
C CYS A 79 5.13 -8.95 -0.39
N GLU A 80 4.05 -9.70 -0.17
CA GLU A 80 3.80 -11.01 -0.76
C GLU A 80 2.92 -10.86 -2.00
N ASP A 81 3.23 -11.63 -3.04
CA ASP A 81 2.40 -11.72 -4.24
C ASP A 81 0.99 -12.21 -3.89
N ILE A 82 -0.04 -11.59 -4.48
CA ILE A 82 -1.41 -12.06 -4.36
C ILE A 82 -1.61 -13.17 -5.38
N ASP A 83 -1.92 -14.40 -4.95
CA ASP A 83 -2.24 -15.47 -5.88
C ASP A 83 -3.71 -15.38 -6.28
N GLU A 84 -4.05 -14.57 -7.29
CA GLU A 84 -5.45 -14.32 -7.66
C GLU A 84 -6.15 -15.62 -8.10
N CYS A 85 -5.41 -16.59 -8.63
CA CYS A 85 -5.95 -17.89 -9.02
C CYS A 85 -6.43 -18.72 -7.84
N ARG A 86 -5.83 -18.55 -6.65
CA ARG A 86 -6.22 -19.25 -5.42
C ARG A 86 -7.13 -18.42 -4.53
N GLU A 87 -6.89 -17.12 -4.47
CA GLU A 87 -7.53 -16.23 -3.51
C GLU A 87 -8.80 -15.57 -4.08
N THR A 88 -8.90 -15.47 -5.40
CA THR A 88 -10.07 -14.92 -6.09
C THR A 88 -10.73 -16.03 -6.91
N PRO A 89 -11.74 -16.73 -6.36
CA PRO A 89 -12.50 -17.74 -7.11
C PRO A 89 -13.02 -17.21 -8.44
N SER A 90 -13.21 -15.88 -8.49
CA SER A 90 -13.74 -15.19 -9.64
C SER A 90 -12.72 -14.75 -10.72
N ALA A 91 -11.42 -15.04 -10.58
CA ALA A 91 -10.37 -14.47 -11.42
C ALA A 91 -10.50 -14.81 -12.92
N CYS A 92 -10.74 -16.09 -13.26
CA CYS A 92 -10.90 -16.54 -14.65
C CYS A 92 -12.15 -17.40 -14.92
N TRP A 93 -12.85 -17.87 -13.88
CA TRP A 93 -14.00 -18.78 -13.96
C TRP A 93 -15.18 -18.32 -14.84
N PHE A 94 -15.29 -17.03 -15.14
CA PHE A 94 -16.38 -16.49 -15.95
C PHE A 94 -16.27 -16.91 -17.42
N TYR A 95 -15.10 -17.37 -17.85
CA TYR A 95 -14.84 -17.81 -19.22
C TYR A 95 -14.80 -19.33 -19.28
N ASP A 96 -15.38 -19.90 -20.34
CA ASP A 96 -15.27 -21.32 -20.62
C ASP A 96 -13.90 -21.64 -21.25
N ASN A 97 -13.40 -22.83 -20.95
CA ASN A 97 -12.16 -23.37 -21.54
C ASN A 97 -10.90 -22.54 -21.26
N VAL A 98 -10.83 -21.88 -20.11
CA VAL A 98 -9.64 -21.18 -19.62
C VAL A 98 -9.04 -21.87 -18.39
N LYS A 99 -7.74 -21.66 -18.19
CA LYS A 99 -7.04 -21.89 -16.93
C LYS A 99 -6.49 -20.56 -16.40
N CYS A 100 -6.49 -20.38 -15.09
CA CYS A 100 -5.81 -19.25 -14.46
C CYS A 100 -4.32 -19.56 -14.26
N VAL A 101 -3.46 -18.58 -14.51
CA VAL A 101 -2.01 -18.66 -14.28
C VAL A 101 -1.58 -17.45 -13.44
N ASN A 102 -1.08 -17.72 -12.23
CA ASN A 102 -0.56 -16.68 -11.35
C ASN A 102 0.80 -16.15 -11.86
N LEU A 103 1.02 -14.84 -11.76
CA LEU A 103 2.24 -14.15 -12.16
C LEU A 103 2.67 -13.18 -11.03
N PRO A 104 3.96 -12.82 -10.90
CA PRO A 104 4.34 -11.81 -9.92
C PRO A 104 3.66 -10.46 -10.17
N GLY A 105 2.82 -10.03 -9.23
CA GLY A 105 2.02 -8.81 -9.25
C GLY A 105 0.78 -8.85 -10.14
N SER A 106 0.39 -10.02 -10.66
CA SER A 106 -0.79 -10.15 -11.52
C SER A 106 -1.18 -11.61 -11.78
N TYR A 107 -2.16 -11.81 -12.64
CA TYR A 107 -2.47 -13.13 -13.20
C TYR A 107 -2.75 -13.03 -14.69
N LYS A 108 -2.89 -14.18 -15.35
CA LYS A 108 -3.51 -14.24 -16.68
C LYS A 108 -4.44 -15.44 -16.83
N CYS A 109 -5.44 -15.27 -17.68
CA CYS A 109 -6.29 -16.36 -18.13
C CYS A 109 -5.73 -16.88 -19.46
N GLU A 110 -5.47 -18.19 -19.55
CA GLU A 110 -4.98 -18.82 -20.77
C GLU A 110 -5.95 -19.87 -21.27
N CYS A 111 -6.08 -20.03 -22.58
CA CYS A 111 -6.89 -21.09 -23.15
C CYS A 111 -6.35 -22.48 -22.79
N LEU A 112 -7.27 -23.39 -22.53
CA LEU A 112 -6.96 -24.81 -22.41
C LEU A 112 -6.43 -25.35 -23.75
N GLN A 113 -5.74 -26.49 -23.69
CA GLN A 113 -5.17 -27.12 -24.86
C GLN A 113 -6.24 -27.39 -25.93
N GLY A 114 -5.97 -26.99 -27.17
CA GLY A 114 -6.90 -27.15 -28.29
C GLY A 114 -7.91 -26.02 -28.45
N TYR A 115 -7.75 -24.93 -27.69
CA TYR A 115 -8.48 -23.68 -27.85
C TYR A 115 -7.54 -22.52 -28.10
N GLU A 116 -8.01 -21.51 -28.83
CA GLU A 116 -7.30 -20.27 -29.15
C GLU A 116 -8.04 -19.03 -28.63
N PRO A 117 -7.33 -17.93 -28.31
CA PRO A 117 -7.96 -16.68 -27.92
C PRO A 117 -8.85 -16.12 -29.03
N SER A 118 -10.04 -15.65 -28.65
CA SER A 118 -10.93 -14.98 -29.59
C SER A 118 -10.32 -13.65 -30.05
N ARG A 119 -10.49 -13.32 -31.33
CA ARG A 119 -10.02 -12.05 -31.92
C ARG A 119 -10.68 -10.77 -31.39
N TYR A 120 -11.65 -10.87 -30.49
CA TYR A 120 -12.46 -9.73 -30.01
C TYR A 120 -12.27 -9.44 -28.52
N PHE A 121 -11.78 -10.39 -27.74
CA PHE A 121 -11.58 -10.27 -26.29
C PHE A 121 -10.35 -11.08 -25.88
N ASP A 122 -9.19 -10.45 -26.00
CA ASP A 122 -7.90 -10.99 -25.58
C ASP A 122 -7.20 -9.96 -24.69
N GLU A 123 -7.65 -9.90 -23.44
CA GLU A 123 -6.99 -9.15 -22.38
C GLU A 123 -6.39 -10.14 -21.37
N PRO A 124 -5.31 -9.78 -20.66
CA PRO A 124 -4.62 -10.70 -19.74
C PRO A 124 -5.56 -11.35 -18.72
N HIS A 125 -6.55 -10.61 -18.22
CA HIS A 125 -7.53 -11.08 -17.22
C HIS A 125 -8.89 -11.46 -17.81
N ARG A 126 -9.08 -11.29 -19.13
CA ARG A 126 -10.35 -11.57 -19.82
C ARG A 126 -10.08 -12.19 -21.18
N THR A 127 -10.16 -13.52 -21.20
CA THR A 127 -9.85 -14.31 -22.38
C THR A 127 -11.04 -15.19 -22.72
N THR A 128 -11.63 -14.97 -23.89
CA THR A 128 -12.64 -15.88 -24.44
C THR A 128 -11.94 -16.87 -25.36
N CYS A 129 -12.12 -18.17 -25.10
CA CYS A 129 -11.46 -19.23 -25.86
C CYS A 129 -12.41 -19.92 -26.83
N VAL A 130 -11.96 -20.06 -28.08
CA VAL A 130 -12.68 -20.74 -29.16
C VAL A 130 -11.87 -21.93 -29.66
N LYS A 131 -12.50 -22.89 -30.32
CA LYS A 131 -11.86 -24.12 -30.81
C LYS A 131 -11.45 -23.99 -32.26
#